data_AF-A0AAV6L2P4-F1
#
_entry.id   AF-A0AAV6L2P4-F1
#
_cell.length_a   1.000
_cell.length_b   1.000
_cell.length_c   1.000
_cell.angle_alpha   90.00
_cell.angle_beta   90.00
_cell.angle_gamma   90.00
#
_symmetry.space_group_name_H-M   'P 1'
#
loop_
_entity.id
_entity.type
_entity.pdbx_description
1 polymer ?
#
loop_
_entity_poly.entity_id
_entity_poly.type
_entity_poly.pdbx_seq_one_letter_code
_entity_poly.pdbx_strand_id
1 'polypeptide(L)'
;MFRQSHRFVSRASAAANRCRRQLSTDIPAEIEGDSPFVQAWKKIIRNLEPPKIPSTFMKRRPPPPSSIPSKLTVNFVLPYSSELSNKEVDLVIIPATTGQMGVLPGHVATIAELKPGVLSVHEGSEVTKYFVSSGFALIHANSFADIVAIEAVPLDRIDPVQVQKGLSEFTQKLNSASTDWEKAEAQIGVDVHSAMNSALTG
;
A
#
# COMPACT_ATOMS: atom_id res chain seq x y z
N MET A 1 25.15 2.36 -72.29
CA MET A 1 24.17 1.27 -72.48
C MET A 1 24.41 0.19 -71.43
N PHE A 2 23.39 -0.09 -70.60
CA PHE A 2 23.12 -1.27 -69.76
C PHE A 2 24.13 -1.65 -68.64
N ARG A 3 23.92 -1.16 -67.40
CA ARG A 3 23.10 -1.70 -66.28
C ARG A 3 23.76 -2.84 -65.49
N GLN A 4 24.43 -2.48 -64.38
CA GLN A 4 24.72 -3.39 -63.27
C GLN A 4 23.43 -3.71 -62.50
N SER A 5 23.16 -5.00 -62.34
CA SER A 5 22.09 -5.54 -61.50
C SER A 5 22.64 -5.87 -60.12
N HIS A 6 22.46 -4.97 -59.16
CA HIS A 6 22.57 -5.32 -57.74
C HIS A 6 21.28 -6.02 -57.30
N ARG A 7 21.41 -7.27 -56.87
CA ARG A 7 20.33 -8.02 -56.19
C ARG A 7 19.86 -7.23 -54.97
N PHE A 8 18.66 -6.69 -55.04
CA PHE A 8 17.92 -6.22 -53.87
C PHE A 8 17.66 -7.42 -52.95
N VAL A 9 18.29 -7.44 -51.78
CA VAL A 9 17.83 -8.26 -50.67
C VAL A 9 16.62 -7.56 -50.08
N SER A 10 15.42 -8.07 -50.40
CA SER A 10 14.20 -7.69 -49.71
C SER A 10 14.31 -8.11 -48.25
N ARG A 11 14.51 -7.15 -47.35
CA ARG A 11 14.41 -7.39 -45.90
C ARG A 11 12.94 -7.67 -45.60
N ALA A 12 12.61 -8.94 -45.36
CA ALA A 12 11.29 -9.33 -44.93
C ALA A 12 10.92 -8.58 -43.64
N SER A 13 9.87 -7.76 -43.72
CA SER A 13 9.12 -7.27 -42.56
C SER A 13 8.31 -8.44 -42.00
N ALA A 14 8.97 -9.31 -41.24
CA ALA A 14 8.29 -10.32 -40.43
C ALA A 14 8.13 -9.73 -39.02
N ALA A 15 6.87 -9.55 -38.63
CA ALA A 15 6.44 -9.07 -37.33
C ALA A 15 7.27 -9.68 -36.21
N ALA A 16 8.04 -8.83 -35.51
CA ALA A 16 8.60 -9.20 -34.22
C ALA A 16 7.42 -9.32 -33.26
N ASN A 17 6.87 -10.54 -33.15
CA ASN A 17 6.16 -10.99 -31.96
C ASN A 17 7.14 -10.80 -30.81
N ARG A 18 7.10 -9.61 -30.18
CA ARG A 18 7.70 -9.39 -28.87
C ARG A 18 6.96 -10.32 -27.93
N CYS A 19 7.53 -11.50 -27.71
CA CYS A 19 7.25 -12.31 -26.55
C CYS A 19 7.64 -11.45 -25.34
N ARG A 20 6.69 -10.68 -24.82
CA ARG A 20 6.81 -10.04 -23.52
C ARG A 20 7.02 -11.20 -22.56
N ARG A 21 8.18 -11.25 -21.89
CA ARG A 21 8.33 -12.17 -20.75
C ARG A 21 7.22 -11.79 -19.78
N GLN A 22 6.28 -12.71 -19.58
CA GLN A 22 5.31 -12.59 -18.49
C GLN A 22 6.12 -12.44 -17.21
N LEU A 23 5.90 -11.34 -16.51
CA LEU A 23 6.44 -11.20 -15.16
C LEU A 23 5.71 -12.24 -14.28
N SER A 24 6.35 -12.72 -13.21
CA SER A 24 5.71 -13.66 -12.28
C SER A 24 4.40 -13.12 -11.66
N THR A 25 4.13 -11.82 -11.85
CA THR A 25 2.92 -11.11 -11.43
C THR A 25 1.80 -11.13 -12.48
N ASP A 26 2.06 -11.55 -13.72
CA ASP A 26 1.04 -11.67 -14.78
C ASP A 26 0.25 -12.99 -14.60
N ILE A 27 -0.54 -13.07 -13.54
CA ILE A 27 -1.52 -14.14 -13.37
C ILE A 27 -2.66 -13.89 -14.37
N PRO A 28 -3.06 -14.86 -15.21
CA PRO A 28 -4.23 -14.72 -16.06
C PRO A 28 -5.43 -14.34 -15.20
N ALA A 29 -6.15 -13.28 -15.57
CA ALA A 29 -7.38 -12.92 -14.87
C ALA A 29 -8.32 -14.14 -14.89
N GLU A 30 -8.57 -14.75 -13.72
CA GLU A 30 -9.50 -15.87 -13.62
C GLU A 30 -10.85 -15.43 -14.17
N ILE A 31 -11.28 -16.13 -15.22
CA ILE A 31 -12.50 -15.92 -15.98
C ILE A 31 -13.69 -15.97 -15.01
N GLU A 32 -14.69 -15.11 -15.25
CA GLU A 32 -15.98 -14.98 -14.54
C GLU A 32 -16.85 -16.26 -14.62
N GLY A 33 -16.31 -17.41 -14.24
CA GLY A 33 -17.03 -18.67 -14.14
C GLY A 33 -17.33 -19.05 -12.69
N ASP A 34 -18.37 -19.87 -12.50
CA ASP A 34 -18.66 -20.52 -11.22
C ASP A 34 -17.39 -21.21 -10.72
N SER A 35 -16.85 -20.73 -9.59
CA SER A 35 -15.62 -21.24 -9.02
C SER A 35 -15.70 -22.76 -8.84
N PRO A 36 -14.57 -23.49 -8.89
CA PRO A 36 -14.55 -24.93 -8.62
C PRO A 36 -15.27 -25.30 -7.32
N PHE A 37 -15.21 -24.39 -6.34
CA PHE A 37 -15.98 -24.48 -5.10
C PHE A 37 -17.50 -24.44 -5.32
N VAL A 38 -18.03 -23.49 -6.08
CA VAL A 38 -19.49 -23.37 -6.35
C VAL A 38 -20.02 -24.61 -7.07
N GLN A 39 -19.25 -25.15 -8.02
CA GLN A 39 -19.63 -26.37 -8.75
C GLN A 39 -19.65 -27.60 -7.81
N ALA A 40 -18.63 -27.75 -6.95
CA ALA A 40 -18.59 -28.81 -5.95
C ALA A 40 -19.70 -28.67 -4.90
N TRP A 41 -19.99 -27.45 -4.46
CA TRP A 41 -21.06 -27.15 -3.50
C TRP A 41 -22.43 -27.55 -4.03
N LYS A 42 -22.78 -27.10 -5.25
CA LYS A 42 -24.05 -27.45 -5.92
C LYS A 42 -24.18 -28.95 -6.15
N LYS A 43 -23.07 -29.68 -6.34
CA LYS A 43 -23.05 -31.14 -6.47
C LYS A 43 -23.42 -31.86 -5.17
N ILE A 44 -22.93 -31.37 -4.02
CA ILE A 44 -23.15 -32.00 -2.71
C ILE A 44 -24.48 -31.53 -2.09
N ILE A 45 -24.73 -30.22 -2.11
CA ILE A 45 -25.89 -29.57 -1.49
C ILE A 45 -26.66 -28.83 -2.58
N ARG A 46 -27.75 -29.46 -3.07
CA ARG A 46 -28.54 -28.94 -4.21
C ARG A 46 -29.54 -27.85 -3.82
N ASN A 47 -29.98 -27.83 -2.56
CA ASN A 47 -31.07 -26.97 -2.10
C ASN A 47 -30.59 -25.69 -1.36
N LEU A 48 -29.28 -25.50 -1.22
CA LEU A 48 -28.71 -24.34 -0.53
C LEU A 48 -27.77 -23.59 -1.46
N GLU A 49 -27.96 -22.28 -1.55
CA GLU A 49 -27.03 -21.40 -2.26
C GLU A 49 -25.62 -21.48 -1.63
N PRO A 50 -24.56 -21.40 -2.45
CA PRO A 50 -23.20 -21.41 -1.94
C PRO A 50 -22.96 -20.18 -1.05
N PRO A 51 -22.14 -20.32 0.01
CA PRO A 51 -21.77 -19.17 0.84
C PRO A 51 -21.02 -18.14 0.00
N LYS A 52 -21.31 -16.86 0.25
CA LYS A 52 -20.60 -15.74 -0.38
C LYS A 52 -19.16 -15.68 0.13
N ILE A 53 -18.22 -15.40 -0.78
CA ILE A 53 -16.79 -15.33 -0.49
C ILE A 53 -16.40 -13.85 -0.36
N PRO A 54 -15.37 -13.46 0.43
CA PRO A 54 -14.93 -12.07 0.53
C PRO A 54 -14.69 -11.38 -0.83
N SER A 55 -14.18 -12.12 -1.82
CA SER A 55 -13.98 -11.62 -3.19
C SER A 55 -15.28 -11.21 -3.89
N THR A 56 -16.44 -11.74 -3.49
CA THR A 56 -17.76 -11.33 -3.99
C THR A 56 -18.11 -9.91 -3.55
N PHE A 57 -17.59 -9.45 -2.42
CA PHE A 57 -17.86 -8.11 -1.88
C PHE A 57 -16.81 -7.07 -2.31
N MET A 58 -15.70 -7.51 -2.90
CA MET A 58 -14.60 -6.64 -3.31
C MET A 58 -14.59 -6.46 -4.83
N LYS A 59 -14.53 -5.21 -5.29
CA LYS A 59 -14.27 -4.93 -6.71
C LYS A 59 -12.83 -5.33 -7.01
N ARG A 60 -12.63 -6.18 -8.01
CA ARG A 60 -11.28 -6.53 -8.48
C ARG A 60 -10.59 -5.27 -8.96
N ARG A 61 -9.32 -5.14 -8.60
CA ARG A 61 -8.51 -4.00 -9.00
C ARG A 61 -8.20 -4.08 -10.51
N PRO A 62 -8.21 -2.95 -11.26
CA PRO A 62 -7.85 -2.95 -12.66
C PRO A 62 -6.41 -3.42 -12.89
N PRO A 63 -6.10 -4.06 -14.03
CA PRO A 63 -4.73 -4.42 -14.38
C PRO A 63 -3.83 -3.17 -14.50
N PRO A 64 -2.50 -3.32 -14.36
CA PRO A 64 -1.57 -2.20 -14.51
C PRO A 64 -1.71 -1.56 -15.90
N PRO A 65 -1.86 -0.22 -15.97
CA PRO A 65 -1.97 0.48 -17.24
C PRO A 65 -0.65 0.39 -18.03
N SER A 66 -0.74 0.53 -19.36
CA SER A 66 0.44 0.55 -20.23
C SER A 66 1.27 1.84 -20.12
N SER A 67 0.66 2.92 -19.61
CA SER A 67 1.28 4.22 -19.35
C SER A 67 1.12 4.62 -17.88
N ILE A 68 2.04 5.43 -17.38
CA ILE A 68 1.99 5.96 -16.01
C ILE A 68 0.79 6.92 -15.89
N PRO A 69 -0.13 6.71 -14.93
CA PRO A 69 -1.24 7.61 -14.71
C PRO A 69 -0.78 8.93 -14.07
N SER A 70 -1.61 9.99 -14.17
CA SER A 70 -1.30 11.30 -13.61
C SER A 70 -1.51 11.40 -12.10
N LYS A 71 -2.37 10.55 -11.52
CA LYS A 71 -2.75 10.55 -10.10
C LYS A 71 -2.56 9.15 -9.51
N LEU A 72 -2.35 9.11 -8.20
CA LEU A 72 -2.23 7.90 -7.38
C LEU A 72 -3.56 7.69 -6.65
N THR A 73 -4.12 6.49 -6.73
CA THR A 73 -5.33 6.15 -5.95
C THR A 73 -4.93 5.58 -4.60
N VAL A 74 -5.35 6.21 -3.51
CA VAL A 74 -5.00 5.82 -2.14
C VAL A 74 -6.22 5.30 -1.40
N ASN A 75 -6.02 4.17 -0.73
CA ASN A 75 -6.93 3.62 0.26
C ASN A 75 -6.22 3.66 1.61
N PHE A 76 -6.74 4.43 2.56
CA PHE A 76 -6.22 4.46 3.94
C PHE A 76 -7.26 3.88 4.88
N VAL A 77 -6.90 2.76 5.52
CA VAL A 77 -7.84 1.91 6.25
C VAL A 77 -7.31 1.60 7.64
N LEU A 78 -8.23 1.67 8.60
CA LEU A 78 -8.09 1.22 9.98
C LEU A 78 -9.06 0.07 10.23
N PRO A 79 -8.86 -0.73 11.29
CA PRO A 79 -9.77 -1.83 11.62
C PRO A 79 -11.22 -1.38 11.85
N TYR A 80 -11.41 -0.15 12.35
CA TYR A 80 -12.71 0.40 12.73
C TYR A 80 -13.24 1.47 11.77
N SER A 81 -12.41 2.00 10.86
CA SER A 81 -12.80 3.09 9.97
C SER A 81 -11.94 3.11 8.70
N SER A 82 -12.44 3.71 7.62
CA SER A 82 -11.65 4.00 6.42
C SER A 82 -11.56 5.50 6.29
N GLU A 83 -10.36 6.05 6.52
CA GLU A 83 -10.11 7.50 6.45
C GLU A 83 -10.08 7.97 5.00
N LEU A 84 -9.48 7.19 4.10
CA LEU A 84 -9.48 7.46 2.66
C LEU A 84 -9.92 6.21 1.90
N SER A 85 -10.88 6.37 0.99
CA SER A 85 -11.33 5.28 0.13
C SER A 85 -11.36 5.74 -1.33
N ASN A 86 -10.55 5.09 -2.16
CA ASN A 86 -10.36 5.39 -3.58
C ASN A 86 -10.12 6.88 -3.86
N LYS A 87 -9.35 7.54 -3.00
CA LYS A 87 -9.05 8.97 -3.12
C LYS A 87 -7.87 9.17 -4.08
N GLU A 88 -8.02 10.04 -5.08
CA GLU A 88 -6.93 10.39 -5.99
C GLU A 88 -6.06 11.49 -5.39
N VAL A 89 -4.75 11.27 -5.36
CA VAL A 89 -3.75 12.17 -4.76
C VAL A 89 -2.51 12.26 -5.64
N ASP A 90 -1.69 13.28 -5.42
CA ASP A 90 -0.46 13.50 -6.19
C ASP A 90 0.76 12.81 -5.58
N LEU A 91 0.84 12.83 -4.25
CA LEU A 91 1.98 12.32 -3.50
C LEU A 91 1.50 11.84 -2.13
N VAL A 92 2.04 10.72 -1.68
CA VAL A 92 1.93 10.30 -0.28
C VAL A 92 3.32 10.11 0.29
N ILE A 93 3.60 10.70 1.44
CA ILE A 93 4.82 10.45 2.19
C ILE A 93 4.48 9.52 3.35
N ILE A 94 5.17 8.40 3.39
CA ILE A 94 4.90 7.28 4.28
C ILE A 94 6.11 7.06 5.21
N PRO A 95 5.88 6.89 6.54
CA PRO A 95 6.95 6.57 7.49
C PRO A 95 7.27 5.06 7.43
N ALA A 96 8.18 4.66 6.55
CA ALA A 96 8.65 3.28 6.48
C ALA A 96 9.71 2.98 7.56
N THR A 97 9.88 1.71 7.92
CA THR A 97 10.95 1.29 8.86
C THR A 97 12.35 1.68 8.38
N THR A 98 12.56 1.76 7.06
CA THR A 98 13.83 2.17 6.42
C THR A 98 14.01 3.69 6.32
N GLY A 99 12.99 4.49 6.67
CA GLY A 99 13.00 5.95 6.55
C GLY A 99 11.71 6.50 5.94
N GLN A 100 11.73 7.78 5.57
CA GLN A 100 10.59 8.43 4.92
C GLN A 100 10.58 8.11 3.42
N MET A 101 9.45 7.59 2.91
CA MET A 101 9.29 7.20 1.51
C MET A 101 8.17 8.01 0.85
N GLY A 102 8.47 8.67 -0.28
CA GLY A 102 7.48 9.36 -1.11
C GLY A 102 6.97 8.46 -2.24
N VAL A 103 5.65 8.28 -2.30
CA VAL A 103 4.96 7.46 -3.30
C VAL A 103 4.25 8.38 -4.29
N LEU A 104 4.67 8.30 -5.56
CA LEU A 104 4.09 9.02 -6.69
C LEU A 104 3.33 8.05 -7.62
N PRO A 105 2.52 8.56 -8.57
CA PRO A 105 1.91 7.75 -9.60
C PRO A 105 2.98 6.98 -10.40
N GLY A 106 2.75 5.68 -10.63
CA GLY A 106 3.72 4.80 -11.31
C GLY A 106 4.90 4.33 -10.46
N HIS A 107 4.84 4.50 -9.13
CA HIS A 107 5.85 3.95 -8.22
C HIS A 107 5.98 2.42 -8.38
N VAL A 108 7.17 1.88 -8.12
CA VAL A 108 7.42 0.44 -8.13
C VAL A 108 6.54 -0.26 -7.08
N ALA A 109 6.01 -1.43 -7.44
CA ALA A 109 5.24 -2.23 -6.51
C ALA A 109 6.11 -2.59 -5.29
N THR A 110 5.65 -2.28 -4.09
CA THR A 110 6.45 -2.41 -2.86
C THR A 110 5.52 -2.65 -1.68
N ILE A 111 5.95 -3.54 -0.79
CA ILE A 111 5.33 -3.75 0.52
C ILE A 111 6.29 -3.16 1.55
N ALA A 112 5.84 -2.16 2.29
CA ALA A 112 6.63 -1.51 3.33
C ALA A 112 5.93 -1.62 4.68
N GLU A 113 6.70 -1.94 5.72
CA GLU A 113 6.26 -1.84 7.10
C GLU A 113 6.33 -0.38 7.56
N LEU A 114 5.31 0.06 8.32
CA LEU A 114 5.20 1.42 8.83
C LEU A 114 5.73 1.49 10.26
N LYS A 115 6.62 2.45 10.49
CA LYS A 115 7.08 2.86 11.81
C LYS A 115 6.12 3.92 12.38
N PRO A 116 5.97 4.03 13.72
CA PRO A 116 5.31 5.19 14.33
C PRO A 116 5.85 6.51 13.77
N GLY A 117 4.97 7.33 13.21
CA GLY A 117 5.39 8.55 12.53
C GLY A 117 4.28 9.27 11.77
N VAL A 118 4.66 10.32 11.06
CA VAL A 118 3.71 11.15 10.29
C VAL A 118 3.60 10.61 8.88
N LEU A 119 2.36 10.30 8.49
CA LEU A 119 1.95 10.10 7.12
C LEU A 119 1.37 11.42 6.59
N SER A 120 1.79 11.82 5.39
CA SER A 120 1.22 13.00 4.74
C SER A 120 0.70 12.69 3.36
N VAL A 121 -0.49 13.18 3.07
CA VAL A 121 -1.19 13.01 1.80
C VAL A 121 -1.30 14.38 1.15
N HIS A 122 -0.79 14.47 -0.08
CA HIS A 122 -0.76 15.71 -0.85
C HIS A 122 -1.78 15.66 -2.00
N GLU A 123 -2.72 16.59 -1.99
CA GLU A 123 -3.71 16.82 -3.04
C GLU A 123 -3.50 18.24 -3.59
N GLY A 124 -2.65 18.37 -4.62
CA GLY A 124 -2.25 19.67 -5.15
C GLY A 124 -1.59 20.55 -4.10
N SER A 125 -2.30 21.61 -3.66
CA SER A 125 -1.85 22.53 -2.61
C SER A 125 -2.23 22.10 -1.20
N GLU A 126 -3.16 21.16 -1.05
CA GLU A 126 -3.64 20.70 0.26
C GLU A 126 -2.79 19.55 0.78
N VAL A 127 -2.38 19.64 2.04
CA VAL A 127 -1.56 18.61 2.71
C VAL A 127 -2.28 18.19 3.98
N THR A 128 -2.78 16.95 3.99
CA THR A 128 -3.37 16.35 5.19
C THR A 128 -2.36 15.45 5.87
N LYS A 129 -2.18 15.63 7.18
CA LYS A 129 -1.17 14.91 7.98
C LYS A 129 -1.86 14.06 9.04
N TYR A 130 -1.47 12.80 9.10
CA TYR A 130 -1.93 11.82 10.05
C TYR A 130 -0.73 11.28 10.82
N PHE A 131 -0.81 11.22 12.14
CA PHE A 131 0.09 10.39 12.92
C PHE A 131 -0.39 8.95 12.84
N VAL A 132 0.50 8.03 12.47
CA VAL A 132 0.22 6.60 12.35
C VAL A 132 1.01 5.86 13.41
N SER A 133 0.36 4.92 14.11
CA SER A 133 1.01 4.09 15.13
C SER A 133 1.90 3.02 14.49
N SER A 134 1.32 2.16 13.66
CA SER A 134 2.03 1.10 12.94
C SER A 134 1.13 0.54 11.84
N GLY A 135 1.69 -0.26 10.93
CA GLY A 135 0.93 -0.84 9.84
C GLY A 135 1.77 -1.28 8.65
N PHE A 136 1.12 -1.39 7.49
CA PHE A 136 1.75 -1.71 6.22
C PHE A 136 1.26 -0.77 5.12
N ALA A 137 2.17 -0.40 4.23
CA ALA A 137 1.85 0.24 2.96
C ALA A 137 2.08 -0.75 1.82
N LEU A 138 1.02 -1.04 1.09
CA LEU A 138 0.97 -1.90 -0.08
C LEU A 138 0.86 -1.02 -1.32
N ILE A 139 1.98 -0.84 -2.01
CA ILE A 139 2.05 -0.08 -3.26
C ILE A 139 1.96 -1.07 -4.41
N HIS A 140 0.99 -0.86 -5.29
CA HIS A 140 0.71 -1.74 -6.41
C HIS A 140 1.22 -1.14 -7.72
N ALA A 141 1.55 -2.02 -8.67
CA ALA A 141 2.09 -1.63 -9.98
C ALA A 141 1.11 -0.80 -10.82
N ASN A 142 -0.17 -0.79 -10.46
CA ASN A 142 -1.21 -0.06 -11.17
C ASN A 142 -1.53 1.30 -10.56
N SER A 143 -0.61 1.87 -9.77
CA SER A 143 -0.77 3.18 -9.09
C SER A 143 -1.91 3.22 -8.08
N PHE A 144 -2.12 2.10 -7.39
CA PHE A 144 -2.91 2.05 -6.16
C PHE A 144 -1.96 1.91 -4.97
N ALA A 145 -2.22 2.65 -3.91
CA ALA A 145 -1.54 2.49 -2.64
C ALA A 145 -2.58 2.19 -1.55
N ASP A 146 -2.52 0.99 -0.98
CA ASP A 146 -3.31 0.65 0.21
C ASP A 146 -2.43 0.81 1.44
N ILE A 147 -2.84 1.70 2.31
CA ILE A 147 -2.19 1.98 3.57
C ILE A 147 -3.10 1.42 4.65
N VAL A 148 -2.59 0.45 5.38
CA VAL A 148 -3.33 -0.25 6.43
C VAL A 148 -2.61 0.03 7.73
N ALA A 149 -3.25 0.76 8.63
CA ALA A 149 -2.71 1.09 9.94
C ALA A 149 -3.60 0.53 11.04
N ILE A 150 -3.02 0.26 12.22
CA ILE A 150 -3.83 -0.12 13.39
C ILE A 150 -4.56 1.11 13.95
N GLU A 151 -3.83 2.20 14.12
CA GLU A 151 -4.33 3.47 14.63
C GLU A 151 -3.73 4.63 13.86
N ALA A 152 -4.56 5.64 13.61
CA ALA A 152 -4.19 6.87 12.94
C ALA A 152 -5.03 8.04 13.43
N VAL A 153 -4.38 9.17 13.67
CA VAL A 153 -5.02 10.36 14.24
C VAL A 153 -4.52 11.60 13.51
N PRO A 154 -5.41 12.53 13.11
CA PRO A 154 -4.99 13.84 12.61
C PRO A 154 -4.14 14.57 13.66
N LEU A 155 -3.09 15.27 13.24
CA LEU A 155 -2.16 15.93 14.18
C LEU A 155 -2.86 16.93 15.12
N ASP A 156 -3.92 17.59 14.64
CA ASP A 156 -4.68 18.59 15.40
C ASP A 156 -5.42 18.01 16.61
N ARG A 157 -5.59 16.70 16.68
CA ARG A 157 -6.28 16.01 17.79
C ARG A 157 -5.31 15.48 18.86
N ILE A 158 -4.01 15.70 18.70
CA ILE A 158 -2.99 15.22 19.63
C ILE A 158 -2.64 16.32 20.63
N ASP A 159 -2.81 16.04 21.92
CA ASP A 159 -2.41 16.97 22.99
C ASP A 159 -0.91 16.83 23.31
N PRO A 160 -0.08 17.87 23.08
CA PRO A 160 1.35 17.83 23.37
C PRO A 160 1.68 17.55 24.84
N VAL A 161 0.82 17.97 25.77
CA VAL A 161 1.04 17.78 27.21
C VAL A 161 0.96 16.30 27.57
N GLN A 162 -0.03 15.58 27.02
CA GLN A 162 -0.17 14.13 27.23
C GLN A 162 0.99 13.36 26.61
N VAL A 163 1.46 13.78 25.42
CA VAL A 163 2.60 13.14 24.75
C VAL A 163 3.86 13.25 25.60
N GLN A 164 4.18 14.43 26.13
CA GLN A 164 5.35 14.63 26.99
C GLN A 164 5.25 13.84 28.30
N LYS A 165 4.05 13.82 28.90
CA LYS A 165 3.79 13.01 30.08
C LYS A 165 4.03 11.53 29.81
N GLY A 166 3.44 10.98 28.74
CA GLY A 166 3.63 9.60 28.33
C GLY A 166 5.08 9.25 28.04
N LEU A 167 5.83 10.14 27.36
CA LEU A 167 7.27 9.96 27.13
C LEU A 167 8.03 9.80 28.45
N SER A 168 7.75 10.64 29.45
CA SER A 168 8.40 10.55 30.76
C SER A 168 8.05 9.25 31.49
N GLU A 169 6.79 8.81 31.42
CA GLU A 169 6.32 7.57 32.06
C GLU A 169 6.97 6.34 31.43
N PHE A 170 6.99 6.23 30.10
CA PHE A 170 7.60 5.09 29.41
C PHE A 170 9.12 5.09 29.54
N THR A 171 9.77 6.26 29.61
CA THR A 171 11.20 6.36 29.90
C THR A 171 11.53 5.86 31.30
N GLN A 172 10.71 6.22 32.30
CA GLN A 172 10.86 5.70 33.66
C GLN A 172 10.65 4.18 33.71
N LYS A 173 9.61 3.67 33.05
CA LYS A 173 9.33 2.23 32.94
C LYS A 173 10.50 1.48 32.31
N LEU A 174 11.12 2.04 31.28
CA LEU A 174 12.28 1.44 30.63
C LEU A 174 13.48 1.30 31.57
N ASN A 175 13.71 2.31 32.42
CA ASN A 175 14.79 2.27 33.40
C ASN A 175 14.51 1.33 34.58
N SER A 176 13.23 1.14 34.95
CA SER A 176 12.83 0.23 36.02
C SER A 176 12.60 -1.21 35.57
N ALA A 177 12.50 -1.46 34.25
CA ALA A 177 12.16 -2.76 33.70
C ALA A 177 13.25 -3.80 33.98
N SER A 178 12.84 -4.94 34.52
CA SER A 178 13.75 -6.00 34.94
C SER A 178 13.79 -7.15 33.93
N THR A 179 12.65 -7.45 33.31
CA THR A 179 12.51 -8.50 32.32
C THR A 179 12.65 -7.97 30.89
N ASP A 180 13.07 -8.83 29.96
CA ASP A 180 13.21 -8.43 28.56
C ASP A 180 11.87 -8.07 27.91
N TRP A 181 10.77 -8.69 28.36
CA TRP A 181 9.41 -8.35 27.94
C TRP A 181 9.00 -6.94 28.37
N GLU A 182 9.21 -6.57 29.64
CA GLU A 182 8.93 -5.21 30.14
C GLU A 182 9.77 -4.15 29.42
N LYS A 183 11.04 -4.47 29.14
CA LYS A 183 11.93 -3.58 28.39
C LYS A 183 11.43 -3.36 26.97
N ALA A 184 10.98 -4.42 26.29
CA ALA A 184 10.43 -4.31 24.94
C ALA A 184 9.15 -3.45 24.92
N GLU A 185 8.24 -3.66 25.86
CA GLU A 185 7.02 -2.85 25.96
C GLU A 185 7.33 -1.38 26.24
N ALA A 186 8.23 -1.11 27.19
CA ALA A 186 8.64 0.25 27.51
C ALA A 186 9.35 0.93 26.32
N GLN A 187 10.19 0.20 25.58
CA GLN A 187 10.85 0.73 24.38
C GLN A 187 9.85 1.10 23.29
N ILE A 188 8.85 0.25 23.02
CA ILE A 188 7.78 0.56 22.06
C ILE A 188 7.05 1.85 22.49
N GLY A 189 6.74 1.99 23.78
CA GLY A 189 6.12 3.19 24.32
C GLY A 189 6.99 4.44 24.11
N VAL A 190 8.29 4.36 24.38
CA VAL A 190 9.24 5.46 24.14
C VAL A 190 9.31 5.80 22.66
N ASP A 191 9.40 4.81 21.77
CA ASP A 191 9.51 5.02 20.33
C ASP A 191 8.29 5.75 19.76
N VAL A 192 7.09 5.35 20.18
CA VAL A 192 5.83 5.98 19.75
C VAL A 192 5.71 7.41 20.28
N HIS A 193 5.98 7.65 21.56
CA HIS A 193 5.86 8.99 22.15
C HIS A 193 6.95 9.94 21.67
N SER A 194 8.15 9.43 21.43
CA SER A 194 9.25 10.19 20.80
C SER A 194 8.89 10.60 19.37
N ALA A 195 8.29 9.70 18.59
CA ALA A 195 7.80 10.00 17.25
C ALA A 195 6.65 11.03 17.27
N MET A 196 5.69 10.91 18.20
CA MET A 196 4.61 11.90 18.38
C MET A 196 5.17 13.28 18.76
N ASN A 197 6.13 13.33 19.68
CA ASN A 197 6.75 14.60 20.08
C ASN A 197 7.46 15.27 18.90
N SER A 198 8.23 14.48 18.14
CA SER A 198 8.91 14.96 16.92
C SER A 198 7.90 15.46 15.87
N ALA A 199 6.78 14.77 15.71
CA ALA A 199 5.71 15.16 14.79
C ALA A 199 5.06 16.51 15.15
N LEU A 200 4.96 16.82 16.43
CA LEU A 200 4.35 18.05 16.94
C LEU A 200 5.30 19.25 16.91
N THR A 201 6.60 19.03 17.15
CA THR A 201 7.60 20.11 17.21
C THR A 201 8.11 20.56 15.84
N GLY A 202 8.03 19.69 14.82
CA GLY A 202 8.52 19.96 13.47
C GLY A 202 9.96 19.50 13.24
#